data_AF-A0A1Y4RCQ6-F1
#
_entry.id   AF-A0A1Y4RCQ6-F1
#
_cell.length_a   1.000
_cell.length_b   1.000
_cell.length_c   1.000
_cell.angle_alpha   90.00
_cell.angle_beta   90.00
_cell.angle_gamma   90.00
#
_symmetry.space_group_name_H-M   'P 1'
#
loop_
_entity.id
_entity.type
_entity.pdbx_description
1 polymer ?
#
loop_
_entity_poly.entity_id
_entity_poly.type
_entity_poly.pdbx_seq_one_letter_code
_entity_poly.pdbx_strand_id
1 'polypeptide(L)'
;MKQNRTRRKKQTQSSDLRTVLLFYVLPFIVINSIIFYLFTAKPKVEITVSDTEDYISTTATVTIHTLLPTKELSITKDGQAIETEQADSHTYTVPITSNGVLEVFVKNFNGMAASAFSHINILDDAAPTVRKYDLNDDIITIALEDTQSGVDFESVYAVDSDGAQSFPISQDNSAGEVKFEMDSKGLTLHASDFTGNELQVTFTSHMEGSEEVLDSIEGSEGTEGSEE
;
A
#
# COMPACT_ATOMS: atom_id res chain seq x y z
N MET A 1 -2.95 -81.01 -65.64
CA MET A 1 -2.48 -80.43 -64.37
C MET A 1 -2.33 -78.92 -64.52
N LYS A 2 -3.20 -78.11 -63.92
CA LYS A 2 -3.06 -76.64 -63.86
C LYS A 2 -2.94 -76.24 -62.38
N GLN A 3 -1.76 -75.80 -61.97
CA GLN A 3 -1.51 -75.27 -60.63
C GLN A 3 -1.99 -73.82 -60.57
N ASN A 4 -3.09 -73.57 -59.84
CA ASN A 4 -3.49 -72.22 -59.46
C ASN A 4 -2.65 -71.78 -58.25
N ARG A 5 -1.71 -70.85 -58.48
CA ARG A 5 -1.01 -70.14 -57.41
C ARG A 5 -1.90 -69.01 -56.89
N THR A 6 -2.43 -69.18 -55.68
CA THR A 6 -3.10 -68.12 -54.93
C THR A 6 -2.09 -67.06 -54.50
N ARG A 7 -2.19 -65.85 -55.08
CA ARG A 7 -1.50 -64.66 -54.59
C ARG A 7 -2.15 -64.23 -53.26
N ARG A 8 -1.45 -64.45 -52.14
CA ARG A 8 -1.78 -63.81 -50.86
C ARG A 8 -1.49 -62.31 -50.98
N LYS A 9 -2.54 -61.50 -51.01
CA LYS A 9 -2.45 -60.03 -50.87
C LYS A 9 -1.96 -59.73 -49.45
N LYS A 10 -0.74 -59.22 -49.33
CA LYS A 10 -0.18 -58.71 -48.07
C LYS A 10 -0.77 -57.31 -47.84
N GLN A 11 -2.01 -57.26 -47.37
CA GLN A 11 -2.65 -56.02 -46.94
C GLN A 11 -2.54 -55.94 -45.41
N THR A 12 -2.47 -54.70 -44.92
CA THR A 12 -2.68 -54.28 -43.52
C THR A 12 -1.61 -54.66 -42.48
N GLN A 13 -0.53 -53.88 -42.42
CA GLN A 13 0.22 -53.71 -41.17
C GLN A 13 0.22 -52.23 -40.72
N SER A 14 0.09 -51.28 -41.66
CA SER A 14 0.02 -49.84 -41.38
C SER A 14 -1.34 -49.36 -40.86
N SER A 15 -2.44 -50.00 -41.27
CA SER A 15 -3.78 -49.68 -40.75
C SER A 15 -3.92 -50.09 -39.28
N ASP A 16 -3.30 -51.21 -38.89
CA ASP A 16 -3.37 -51.74 -37.53
C ASP A 16 -2.65 -50.83 -36.54
N LEU A 17 -1.44 -50.36 -36.90
CA LEU A 17 -0.71 -49.36 -36.10
C LEU A 17 -1.45 -48.02 -36.02
N ARG A 18 -2.10 -47.57 -37.09
CA ARG A 18 -2.92 -46.34 -37.05
C ARG A 18 -4.12 -46.49 -36.12
N THR A 19 -4.80 -47.63 -36.16
CA THR A 19 -5.92 -47.92 -35.26
C THR A 19 -5.45 -47.98 -33.81
N VAL A 20 -4.34 -48.68 -33.53
CA VAL A 20 -3.74 -48.74 -32.19
C VAL A 20 -3.32 -47.36 -31.70
N LEU A 21 -2.63 -46.59 -32.55
CA LEU A 21 -2.16 -45.26 -32.18
C LEU A 21 -3.32 -44.28 -31.94
N LEU A 22 -4.35 -44.27 -32.79
CA LEU A 22 -5.46 -43.32 -32.73
C LEU A 22 -6.48 -43.67 -31.65
N PHE A 23 -6.79 -44.96 -31.43
CA PHE A 23 -7.84 -45.38 -30.50
C PHE A 23 -7.34 -45.83 -29.13
N TYR A 24 -6.05 -46.15 -28.97
CA TYR A 24 -5.49 -46.59 -27.69
C TYR A 24 -4.39 -45.67 -27.17
N VAL A 25 -3.38 -45.37 -28.00
CA VAL A 25 -2.24 -44.53 -27.55
C VAL A 25 -2.66 -43.08 -27.37
N LEU A 26 -3.39 -42.51 -28.33
CA LEU A 26 -3.82 -41.11 -28.28
C LEU A 26 -4.75 -40.84 -27.08
N PRO A 27 -5.83 -41.62 -26.82
CA PRO A 27 -6.66 -41.39 -25.64
C PRO A 27 -5.88 -41.59 -24.34
N PHE A 28 -4.95 -42.55 -24.30
CA PHE A 28 -4.06 -42.73 -23.15
C PHE A 28 -3.22 -41.48 -22.88
N ILE A 29 -2.58 -40.92 -23.91
CA ILE A 29 -1.80 -39.69 -23.77
C ILE A 29 -2.69 -38.51 -23.38
N VAL A 30 -3.85 -38.35 -24.01
CA VAL A 30 -4.79 -37.25 -23.73
C VAL A 30 -5.29 -37.31 -22.28
N ILE A 31 -5.78 -38.46 -21.82
CA ILE A 31 -6.30 -38.63 -20.46
C ILE A 31 -5.18 -38.38 -19.43
N ASN A 32 -4.00 -38.98 -19.62
CA ASN A 32 -2.88 -38.77 -18.70
C ASN A 32 -2.39 -37.32 -18.72
N SER A 33 -2.39 -36.66 -19.88
CA SER A 33 -2.04 -35.23 -19.98
C SER A 33 -3.02 -34.35 -19.23
N ILE A 34 -4.33 -34.65 -19.31
CA ILE A 34 -5.37 -33.93 -18.55
C ILE A 34 -5.17 -34.14 -17.05
N ILE A 35 -4.98 -35.38 -16.60
CA ILE A 35 -4.74 -35.69 -15.18
C ILE A 35 -3.48 -34.97 -14.69
N PHE A 36 -2.39 -35.05 -15.44
CA PHE A 36 -1.14 -34.37 -15.12
C PHE A 36 -1.33 -32.86 -15.03
N TYR A 37 -2.07 -32.26 -15.96
CA TYR A 37 -2.38 -30.84 -15.94
C TYR A 37 -3.21 -30.46 -14.71
N LEU A 38 -4.27 -31.21 -14.38
CA LEU A 38 -5.07 -30.97 -13.17
C LEU A 38 -4.25 -31.11 -11.89
N PHE A 39 -3.27 -32.03 -11.85
CA PHE A 39 -2.41 -32.20 -10.70
C PHE A 39 -1.36 -31.09 -10.54
N THR A 40 -0.96 -30.47 -11.66
CA THR A 40 0.09 -29.44 -11.69
C THR A 40 -0.45 -28.00 -11.81
N ALA A 41 -1.75 -27.83 -12.05
CA ALA A 41 -2.40 -26.53 -12.17
C ALA A 41 -2.24 -25.70 -10.89
N LYS A 42 -1.48 -24.61 -10.97
CA LYS A 42 -1.27 -23.67 -9.87
C LYS A 42 -2.24 -22.50 -9.97
N PRO A 43 -2.76 -21.99 -8.84
CA PRO A 43 -3.46 -20.72 -8.84
C PRO A 43 -2.46 -19.58 -9.12
N LYS A 44 -2.93 -18.51 -9.75
CA LYS A 44 -2.19 -17.25 -9.88
C LYS A 44 -2.97 -16.16 -9.16
N VAL A 45 -2.26 -15.33 -8.40
CA VAL A 45 -2.84 -14.23 -7.63
C VAL A 45 -2.31 -12.92 -8.18
N GLU A 46 -3.19 -11.95 -8.33
CA GLU A 46 -2.89 -10.60 -8.76
C GLU A 46 -3.47 -9.62 -7.75
N ILE A 47 -2.67 -8.66 -7.32
CA ILE A 47 -3.05 -7.64 -6.35
C ILE A 47 -2.91 -6.29 -7.05
N THR A 48 -3.97 -5.51 -7.05
CA THR A 48 -3.98 -4.14 -7.59
C THR A 48 -4.41 -3.21 -6.46
N VAL A 49 -3.55 -2.27 -6.09
CA VAL A 49 -3.88 -1.22 -5.11
C VAL A 49 -4.42 -0.03 -5.89
N SER A 50 -5.59 0.47 -5.48
CA SER A 50 -6.16 1.69 -6.10
C SER A 50 -5.43 2.92 -5.58
N ASP A 51 -5.42 3.99 -6.37
CA ASP A 51 -5.00 5.30 -5.88
C ASP A 51 -5.94 5.79 -4.76
N THR A 52 -5.47 6.72 -3.95
CA THR A 52 -6.24 7.37 -2.89
C THR A 52 -6.53 8.83 -3.29
N GLU A 53 -7.74 9.30 -2.97
CA GLU A 53 -8.12 10.71 -3.13
C GLU A 53 -7.91 11.51 -1.85
N ASP A 54 -7.95 10.84 -0.70
CA ASP A 54 -7.94 11.45 0.64
C ASP A 54 -6.66 11.17 1.44
N TYR A 55 -5.76 10.31 0.94
CA TYR A 55 -4.55 9.84 1.63
C TYR A 55 -4.79 9.12 2.97
N ILE A 56 -6.04 8.91 3.37
CA ILE A 56 -6.45 8.24 4.62
C ILE A 56 -6.79 6.78 4.36
N SER A 57 -7.48 6.52 3.24
CA SER A 57 -7.94 5.17 2.92
C SER A 57 -7.83 4.86 1.44
N THR A 58 -7.71 3.57 1.15
CA THR A 58 -7.73 3.04 -0.21
C THR A 58 -8.35 1.66 -0.23
N THR A 59 -8.59 1.14 -1.42
CA THR A 59 -9.07 -0.23 -1.64
C THR A 59 -8.09 -1.00 -2.50
N ALA A 60 -7.72 -2.20 -2.05
CA ALA A 60 -6.95 -3.14 -2.83
C ALA A 60 -7.87 -4.21 -3.42
N THR A 61 -7.71 -4.48 -4.70
CA THR A 61 -8.42 -5.56 -5.41
C THR A 61 -7.49 -6.77 -5.56
N VAL A 62 -7.94 -7.91 -5.07
CA VAL A 62 -7.26 -9.20 -5.17
C VAL A 62 -8.01 -10.08 -6.16
N THR A 63 -7.36 -10.45 -7.26
CA THR A 63 -7.92 -11.32 -8.30
C THR A 63 -7.20 -12.67 -8.30
N ILE A 64 -7.96 -13.76 -8.18
CA ILE A 64 -7.45 -15.13 -8.16
C ILE A 64 -7.74 -15.81 -9.50
N HIS A 65 -6.74 -15.92 -10.36
CA HIS A 65 -6.84 -16.70 -11.59
C HIS A 65 -6.58 -18.18 -11.30
N THR A 66 -7.66 -18.97 -11.23
CA THR A 66 -7.57 -20.42 -11.07
C THR A 66 -8.57 -21.15 -11.95
N LEU A 67 -8.16 -22.32 -12.46
CA LEU A 67 -9.03 -23.25 -13.19
C LEU A 67 -9.66 -24.29 -12.24
N LEU A 68 -9.08 -24.47 -11.05
CA LEU A 68 -9.53 -25.42 -10.05
C LEU A 68 -10.16 -24.68 -8.87
N PRO A 69 -11.16 -25.30 -8.19
CA PRO A 69 -11.74 -24.71 -6.99
C PRO A 69 -10.68 -24.45 -5.91
N THR A 70 -10.74 -23.25 -5.35
CA THR A 70 -9.94 -22.85 -4.19
C THR A 70 -10.40 -23.60 -2.95
N LYS A 71 -9.46 -24.18 -2.21
CA LYS A 71 -9.72 -24.89 -0.95
C LYS A 71 -9.47 -24.01 0.26
N GLU A 72 -8.36 -23.26 0.24
CA GLU A 72 -7.96 -22.37 1.32
C GLU A 72 -7.58 -21.02 0.71
N LEU A 73 -8.13 -19.94 1.26
CA LEU A 73 -7.81 -18.55 0.95
C LEU A 73 -7.51 -17.85 2.28
N SER A 74 -6.38 -17.16 2.36
CA SER A 74 -6.01 -16.32 3.48
C SER A 74 -5.49 -15.00 2.93
N ILE A 75 -6.10 -13.90 3.40
CA ILE A 75 -5.69 -12.55 3.07
C ILE A 75 -5.34 -11.90 4.40
N THR A 76 -4.09 -11.46 4.52
CA THR A 76 -3.56 -10.88 5.75
C THR A 76 -2.83 -9.60 5.44
N LYS A 77 -2.94 -8.62 6.32
CA LYS A 77 -2.15 -7.39 6.31
C LYS A 77 -1.19 -7.44 7.48
N ASP A 78 0.10 -7.35 7.22
CA ASP A 78 1.17 -7.41 8.24
C ASP A 78 1.03 -8.65 9.17
N GLY A 79 0.61 -9.78 8.59
CA GLY A 79 0.35 -11.03 9.30
C GLY A 79 -0.97 -11.11 10.06
N GLN A 80 -1.79 -10.06 10.09
CA GLN A 80 -3.12 -10.06 10.71
C GLN A 80 -4.22 -10.30 9.65
N ALA A 81 -5.21 -11.12 9.99
CA ALA A 81 -6.35 -11.34 9.11
C ALA A 81 -7.18 -10.05 8.98
N ILE A 82 -7.52 -9.68 7.74
CA ILE A 82 -8.32 -8.50 7.44
C ILE A 82 -9.67 -8.91 6.88
N GLU A 83 -10.69 -8.08 7.14
CA GLU A 83 -12.00 -8.28 6.52
C GLU A 83 -11.91 -8.01 5.02
N THR A 84 -12.54 -8.88 4.23
CA THR A 84 -12.55 -8.77 2.77
C THR A 84 -13.98 -8.89 2.27
N GLU A 85 -14.31 -8.09 1.27
CA GLU A 85 -15.60 -8.17 0.59
C GLU A 85 -15.44 -8.92 -0.73
N GLN A 86 -16.28 -9.92 -0.97
CA GLN A 86 -16.25 -10.64 -2.23
C GLN A 86 -17.02 -9.86 -3.30
N ALA A 87 -16.30 -9.22 -4.22
CA ALA A 87 -16.90 -8.51 -5.35
C ALA A 87 -17.39 -9.46 -6.45
N ASP A 88 -16.66 -10.56 -6.70
CA ASP A 88 -17.01 -11.60 -7.69
C ASP A 88 -16.46 -12.97 -7.25
N SER A 89 -16.82 -14.04 -7.96
CA SER A 89 -16.41 -15.43 -7.73
C SER A 89 -14.91 -15.64 -7.46
N HIS A 90 -14.05 -14.77 -7.97
CA HIS A 90 -12.59 -14.83 -7.81
C HIS A 90 -11.95 -13.47 -7.50
N THR A 91 -12.76 -12.47 -7.15
CA THR A 91 -12.30 -11.09 -6.93
C THR A 91 -12.74 -10.62 -5.55
N TYR A 92 -11.77 -10.17 -4.77
CA TYR A 92 -11.95 -9.71 -3.40
C TYR A 92 -11.48 -8.27 -3.28
N THR A 93 -12.28 -7.45 -2.61
CA THR A 93 -11.94 -6.08 -2.26
C THR A 93 -11.50 -6.05 -0.80
N VAL A 94 -10.38 -5.39 -0.54
CA VAL A 94 -9.79 -5.25 0.78
C VAL A 94 -9.74 -3.76 1.11
N PRO A 95 -10.46 -3.27 2.13
CA PRO A 95 -10.30 -1.91 2.61
C PRO A 95 -8.93 -1.77 3.30
N ILE A 96 -8.20 -0.73 2.95
CA ILE A 96 -6.87 -0.46 3.47
C ILE A 96 -6.89 0.91 4.15
N THR A 97 -6.58 0.92 5.44
CA THR A 97 -6.62 2.12 6.31
C THR A 97 -5.27 2.45 6.94
N SER A 98 -4.20 1.77 6.54
CA SER A 98 -2.83 2.10 6.96
C SER A 98 -1.81 1.51 5.98
N ASN A 99 -0.60 2.05 5.96
CA ASN A 99 0.52 1.50 5.19
C ASN A 99 0.91 0.11 5.73
N GLY A 100 1.57 -0.70 4.90
CA GLY A 100 2.00 -2.05 5.27
C GLY A 100 2.15 -3.02 4.10
N VAL A 101 2.14 -4.32 4.40
CA VAL A 101 2.24 -5.39 3.41
C VAL A 101 0.96 -6.21 3.38
N LEU A 102 0.34 -6.27 2.21
CA LEU A 102 -0.78 -7.18 1.95
C LEU A 102 -0.23 -8.51 1.43
N GLU A 103 -0.55 -9.58 2.14
CA GLU A 103 -0.20 -10.95 1.79
C GLU A 103 -1.46 -11.73 1.43
N VAL A 104 -1.41 -12.42 0.30
CA VAL A 104 -2.50 -13.29 -0.16
C VAL A 104 -1.94 -14.68 -0.36
N PHE A 105 -2.51 -15.65 0.35
CA PHE A 105 -2.21 -17.07 0.21
C PHE A 105 -3.43 -17.81 -0.33
N VAL A 106 -3.22 -18.58 -1.40
CA VAL A 106 -4.26 -19.37 -2.07
C VAL A 106 -3.78 -20.79 -2.26
N LYS A 107 -4.64 -21.75 -1.97
CA LYS A 107 -4.38 -23.17 -2.21
C LYS A 107 -5.56 -23.84 -2.87
N ASN A 108 -5.29 -24.52 -3.98
CA ASN A 108 -6.26 -25.26 -4.76
C ASN A 108 -6.54 -26.64 -4.16
N PHE A 109 -7.65 -27.26 -4.59
CA PHE A 109 -8.02 -28.61 -4.17
C PHE A 109 -6.97 -29.68 -4.52
N ASN A 110 -6.19 -29.50 -5.59
CA ASN A 110 -5.08 -30.38 -5.97
C ASN A 110 -3.85 -30.25 -5.03
N GLY A 111 -3.88 -29.36 -4.04
CA GLY A 111 -2.81 -29.13 -3.07
C GLY A 111 -1.76 -28.11 -3.54
N MET A 112 -1.85 -27.62 -4.77
CA MET A 112 -0.96 -26.57 -5.27
C MET A 112 -1.32 -25.23 -4.65
N ALA A 113 -0.32 -24.49 -4.17
CA ALA A 113 -0.48 -23.19 -3.53
C ALA A 113 0.30 -22.09 -4.25
N ALA A 114 -0.13 -20.85 -4.05
CA ALA A 114 0.54 -19.64 -4.49
C ALA A 114 0.37 -18.54 -3.43
N SER A 115 1.37 -17.65 -3.38
CA SER A 115 1.34 -16.46 -2.53
C SER A 115 1.72 -15.23 -3.35
N ALA A 116 1.10 -14.10 -3.04
CA ALA A 116 1.43 -12.79 -3.59
C ALA A 116 1.53 -11.78 -2.46
N PHE A 117 2.41 -10.80 -2.64
CA PHE A 117 2.69 -9.74 -1.69
C PHE A 117 2.58 -8.41 -2.42
N SER A 118 1.95 -7.42 -1.78
CA SER A 118 1.93 -6.04 -2.27
C SER A 118 2.29 -5.10 -1.13
N HIS A 119 3.25 -4.22 -1.40
CA HIS A 119 3.58 -3.13 -0.49
C HIS A 119 2.61 -1.98 -0.72
N ILE A 120 2.13 -1.40 0.37
CA ILE A 120 1.21 -0.28 0.39
C ILE A 120 1.90 0.85 1.16
N ASN A 121 2.16 1.96 0.46
CA ASN A 121 2.85 3.14 0.97
C ASN A 121 2.24 4.44 0.38
N ILE A 122 0.94 4.40 0.08
CA ILE A 122 0.22 5.50 -0.57
C ILE A 122 -0.60 6.33 0.41
N LEU A 123 -0.74 5.88 1.66
CA LEU A 123 -1.44 6.62 2.69
C LEU A 123 -0.44 7.52 3.42
N ASP A 124 -0.90 8.68 3.85
CA ASP A 124 -0.07 9.61 4.61
C ASP A 124 -0.06 9.22 6.09
N ASP A 125 1.14 9.03 6.63
CA ASP A 125 1.39 8.73 8.03
C ASP A 125 2.43 9.67 8.65
N ALA A 126 2.81 10.73 7.93
CA ALA A 126 3.77 11.72 8.39
C ALA A 126 3.05 12.95 8.94
N ALA A 127 3.53 13.45 10.09
CA ALA A 127 3.11 14.74 10.59
C ALA A 127 3.68 15.87 9.71
N PRO A 128 3.00 17.03 9.64
CA PRO A 128 3.56 18.20 8.98
C PRO A 128 4.83 18.65 9.71
N THR A 129 5.69 19.41 9.04
CA THR A 129 7.00 19.82 9.56
C THR A 129 7.16 21.33 9.56
N VAL A 130 8.00 21.85 10.46
CA VAL A 130 8.40 23.26 10.44
C VAL A 130 9.58 23.43 9.49
N ARG A 131 9.36 24.10 8.37
CA ARG A 131 10.41 24.38 7.39
C ARG A 131 11.33 25.51 7.83
N LYS A 132 10.75 26.58 8.36
CA LYS A 132 11.46 27.79 8.79
C LYS A 132 10.64 28.52 9.85
N TYR A 133 11.32 29.21 10.75
CA TYR A 133 10.70 30.16 11.66
C TYR A 133 11.57 31.42 11.78
N ASP A 134 10.95 32.53 12.16
CA ASP A 134 11.60 33.83 12.36
C ASP A 134 10.77 34.69 13.33
N LEU A 135 11.41 35.47 14.19
CA LEU A 135 10.73 36.38 15.14
C LEU A 135 11.12 37.81 14.87
N ASN A 136 10.12 38.65 14.68
CA ASN A 136 10.29 40.09 14.54
C ASN A 136 9.23 40.81 15.38
N ASP A 137 9.67 41.73 16.23
CA ASP A 137 8.79 42.61 17.02
C ASP A 137 7.65 41.83 17.73
N ASP A 138 8.00 40.81 18.52
CA ASP A 138 7.08 39.91 19.26
C ASP A 138 6.14 39.05 18.38
N ILE A 139 6.33 39.06 17.05
CA ILE A 139 5.56 38.24 16.10
C ILE A 139 6.45 37.14 15.53
N ILE A 140 6.10 35.88 15.85
CA ILE A 140 6.73 34.72 15.25
C ILE A 140 6.04 34.37 13.93
N THR A 141 6.82 34.22 12.87
CA THR A 141 6.39 33.71 11.56
C THR A 141 6.91 32.30 11.41
N ILE A 142 6.04 31.34 11.14
CA ILE A 142 6.35 29.92 11.06
C ILE A 142 5.89 29.40 9.70
N ALA A 143 6.80 28.81 8.94
CA ALA A 143 6.52 28.14 7.67
C ALA A 143 6.34 26.64 7.93
N LEU A 144 5.16 26.12 7.60
CA LEU A 144 4.79 24.72 7.70
C LEU A 144 4.81 24.07 6.32
N GLU A 145 5.30 22.84 6.25
CA GLU A 145 5.34 22.04 5.02
C GLU A 145 4.94 20.61 5.33
N ASP A 146 4.13 20.04 4.43
CA ASP A 146 3.87 18.61 4.38
C ASP A 146 4.10 18.09 2.96
N THR A 147 4.56 16.84 2.85
CA THR A 147 5.04 16.25 1.60
C THR A 147 3.99 15.42 0.86
N GLN A 148 2.86 15.09 1.49
CA GLN A 148 1.88 14.13 0.98
C GLN A 148 0.49 14.74 0.92
N SER A 149 -0.21 14.86 2.05
CA SER A 149 -1.59 15.34 2.11
C SER A 149 -1.72 16.85 2.15
N GLY A 150 -0.69 17.55 2.63
CA GLY A 150 -0.67 18.99 2.86
C GLY A 150 -1.09 19.37 4.28
N VAL A 151 -0.77 20.60 4.67
CA VAL A 151 -1.09 21.12 6.01
C VAL A 151 -2.54 21.61 6.05
N ASP A 152 -3.31 21.18 7.05
CA ASP A 152 -4.62 21.77 7.36
C ASP A 152 -4.44 23.05 8.16
N PHE A 153 -4.36 24.16 7.42
CA PHE A 153 -4.22 25.50 7.97
C PHE A 153 -5.38 25.95 8.87
N GLU A 154 -6.57 25.34 8.80
CA GLU A 154 -7.68 25.64 9.71
C GLU A 154 -7.48 25.00 11.10
N SER A 155 -6.73 23.92 11.17
CA SER A 155 -6.39 23.22 12.42
C SER A 155 -5.29 23.91 13.24
N VAL A 156 -4.57 24.87 12.65
CA VAL A 156 -3.38 25.46 13.26
C VAL A 156 -3.75 26.40 14.40
N TYR A 157 -3.21 26.14 15.59
CA TYR A 157 -3.34 27.00 16.76
C TYR A 157 -2.06 26.99 17.58
N ALA A 158 -1.93 27.96 18.48
CA ALA A 158 -0.82 28.00 19.41
C ALA A 158 -1.29 28.12 20.85
N VAL A 159 -0.49 27.63 21.78
CA VAL A 159 -0.70 27.74 23.22
C VAL A 159 0.41 28.60 23.79
N ASP A 160 0.03 29.71 24.42
CA ASP A 160 0.97 30.63 25.05
C ASP A 160 1.56 30.06 26.36
N SER A 161 2.49 30.79 26.97
CA SER A 161 3.15 30.37 28.21
C SER A 161 2.22 30.28 29.43
N ASP A 162 1.06 30.94 29.38
CA ASP A 162 0.03 30.92 30.41
C ASP A 162 -1.01 29.79 30.15
N GLY A 163 -0.85 29.03 29.06
CA GLY A 163 -1.69 27.91 28.68
C GLY A 163 -2.96 28.30 27.93
N ALA A 164 -3.08 29.54 27.46
CA ALA A 164 -4.21 30.01 26.68
C ALA A 164 -4.01 29.70 25.19
N GLN A 165 -5.09 29.23 24.55
CA GLN A 165 -5.11 28.94 23.14
C GLN A 165 -5.34 30.23 22.32
N SER A 166 -4.51 30.43 21.30
CA SER A 166 -4.58 31.54 20.35
C SER A 166 -4.59 31.02 18.91
N PHE A 167 -5.20 31.79 18.01
CA PHE A 167 -5.25 31.51 16.57
C PHE A 167 -4.29 32.43 15.81
N PRO A 168 -3.85 32.06 14.60
CA PRO A 168 -2.94 32.88 13.82
C PRO A 168 -3.49 34.29 13.59
N ILE A 169 -2.66 35.32 13.78
CA ILE A 169 -3.01 36.71 13.45
C ILE A 169 -3.02 36.94 11.92
N SER A 170 -2.26 36.13 11.20
CA SER A 170 -2.21 36.12 9.74
C SER A 170 -1.81 34.73 9.26
N GLN A 171 -2.34 34.37 8.10
CA GLN A 171 -2.11 33.08 7.47
C GLN A 171 -1.98 33.27 5.96
N ASP A 172 -0.93 32.70 5.37
CA ASP A 172 -0.69 32.63 3.94
C ASP A 172 -0.56 31.17 3.52
N ASN A 173 -1.66 30.56 3.09
CA ASN A 173 -1.72 29.17 2.64
C ASN A 173 -0.87 28.92 1.38
N SER A 174 -0.55 29.95 0.59
CA SER A 174 0.27 29.78 -0.62
C SER A 174 1.76 29.70 -0.28
N ALA A 175 2.20 30.47 0.72
CA ALA A 175 3.56 30.42 1.24
C ALA A 175 3.76 29.33 2.32
N GLY A 176 2.67 28.82 2.87
CA GLY A 176 2.67 27.88 4.00
C GLY A 176 2.97 28.55 5.33
N GLU A 177 2.74 29.86 5.44
CA GLU A 177 3.18 30.66 6.59
C GLU A 177 2.03 31.02 7.52
N VAL A 178 2.26 30.88 8.82
CA VAL A 178 1.37 31.34 9.89
C VAL A 178 2.12 32.30 10.81
N LYS A 179 1.39 33.29 11.35
CA LYS A 179 1.95 34.29 12.25
C LYS A 179 1.21 34.28 13.58
N PHE A 180 1.96 34.34 14.66
CA PHE A 180 1.44 34.40 16.03
C PHE A 180 2.14 35.51 16.82
N GLU A 181 1.42 36.07 17.79
CA GLU A 181 2.06 36.85 18.84
C GLU A 181 2.71 35.87 19.83
N MET A 182 3.96 36.11 20.19
CA MET A 182 4.73 35.28 21.10
C MET A 182 5.26 36.12 22.25
N ASP A 183 5.11 35.63 23.47
CA ASP A 183 5.71 36.25 24.65
C ASP A 183 7.16 35.78 24.86
N SER A 184 7.89 36.47 25.73
CA SER A 184 9.29 36.14 26.04
C SER A 184 9.50 34.82 26.79
N LYS A 185 8.45 34.04 27.06
CA LYS A 185 8.51 32.76 27.78
C LYS A 185 8.31 31.57 26.83
N GLY A 186 7.63 31.79 25.72
CA GLY A 186 7.53 30.82 24.62
C GLY A 186 6.10 30.55 24.16
N LEU A 187 6.01 29.83 23.05
CA LEU A 187 4.78 29.51 22.34
C LEU A 187 4.83 28.05 21.88
N THR A 188 3.79 27.26 22.16
CA THR A 188 3.67 25.89 21.63
C THR A 188 2.72 25.87 20.45
N LEU A 189 3.25 25.62 19.26
CA LEU A 189 2.47 25.45 18.04
C LEU A 189 1.88 24.05 17.97
N HIS A 190 0.62 23.97 17.56
CA HIS A 190 -0.08 22.77 17.15
C HIS A 190 -0.57 22.94 15.72
N ALA A 191 -0.30 21.95 14.87
CA ALA A 191 -0.78 21.90 13.50
C ALA A 191 -1.11 20.46 13.11
N SER A 192 -2.07 20.27 12.21
CA SER A 192 -2.39 18.97 11.65
C SER A 192 -2.30 19.02 10.13
N ASP A 193 -2.05 17.86 9.51
CA ASP A 193 -2.25 17.67 8.08
C ASP A 193 -3.73 17.37 7.76
N PHE A 194 -4.06 17.12 6.48
CA PHE A 194 -5.42 16.75 6.08
C PHE A 194 -5.82 15.31 6.46
N THR A 195 -4.88 14.49 6.92
CA THR A 195 -5.14 13.11 7.37
C THR A 195 -5.27 12.96 8.89
N GLY A 196 -5.00 14.03 9.63
CA GLY A 196 -5.07 14.10 11.09
C GLY A 196 -3.75 13.79 11.82
N ASN A 197 -2.61 13.73 11.12
CA ASN A 197 -1.30 13.64 11.74
C ASN A 197 -0.93 14.99 12.37
N GLU A 198 -0.60 14.98 13.67
CA GLU A 198 -0.38 16.20 14.46
C GLU A 198 1.10 16.51 14.65
N LEU A 199 1.45 17.79 14.50
CA LEU A 199 2.73 18.39 14.84
C LEU A 199 2.56 19.22 16.12
N GLN A 200 3.50 19.06 17.05
CA GLN A 200 3.62 19.91 18.23
C GLN A 200 5.06 20.40 18.40
N VAL A 201 5.27 21.72 18.32
CA VAL A 201 6.61 22.33 18.48
C VAL A 201 6.54 23.47 19.46
N THR A 202 7.46 23.49 20.43
CA THR A 202 7.56 24.59 21.39
C THR A 202 8.71 25.51 21.00
N PHE A 203 8.40 26.79 20.83
CA PHE A 203 9.35 27.86 20.60
C PHE A 203 9.59 28.61 21.91
N THR A 204 10.85 28.91 22.21
CA THR A 204 11.24 29.73 23.36
C THR A 204 12.23 30.77 22.90
N SER A 205 12.09 32.02 23.33
CA SER A 205 13.11 33.03 23.09
C SER A 205 13.96 33.25 24.35
N HIS A 206 15.24 33.55 24.15
CA HIS A 206 16.14 34.00 25.20
C HIS A 206 16.98 35.18 24.70
N MET A 207 17.33 36.10 25.60
CA MET A 207 18.20 37.22 25.25
C MET A 207 19.67 36.81 25.36
N GLU A 208 20.38 36.76 24.25
CA GLU A 208 21.83 36.62 24.21
C GLU A 208 22.45 38.02 24.01
N GLY A 209 22.73 38.71 25.13
CA GLY A 209 23.24 40.08 25.08
C GLY A 209 22.14 41.11 24.81
N SER A 210 22.15 41.74 23.62
CA SER A 210 21.13 42.70 23.16
C SER A 210 20.26 42.17 22.02
N GLU A 211 20.47 40.92 21.61
CA GLU A 211 19.72 40.26 20.55
C GLU A 211 18.83 39.18 21.16
N GLU A 212 17.62 39.04 20.64
CA GLU A 212 16.68 37.99 21.02
C GLU A 212 16.93 36.79 20.10
N VAL A 213 17.35 35.68 20.70
CA VAL A 213 17.63 34.42 20.01
C VAL A 213 16.46 33.48 20.25
N LEU A 214 16.08 32.76 19.20
CA LEU A 214 14.91 31.90 19.22
C LEU A 214 15.33 30.44 19.11
N ASP A 215 14.91 29.66 20.09
CA ASP A 215 15.14 28.22 20.14
C ASP A 215 13.82 27.50 19.88
N SER A 216 13.86 26.47 19.04
CA SER A 216 12.78 25.50 18.90
C SER A 216 13.15 24.23 19.67
N ILE A 217 12.31 23.82 20.61
CA ILE A 217 12.36 22.50 21.25
C ILE A 217 11.34 21.62 20.52
N GLU A 218 11.82 20.76 19.64
CA GLU A 218 10.97 19.80 18.94
C GLU A 218 10.37 18.79 19.93
N GLY A 219 9.03 18.74 19.98
CA GLY A 219 8.28 17.65 20.55
C GLY A 219 7.96 16.64 19.44
N SER A 220 8.33 15.38 19.66
CA SER A 220 8.30 14.23 18.73
C SER A 220 9.47 14.15 17.73
N GLU A 221 10.11 12.98 17.74
CA GLU A 221 11.42 12.68 17.13
C GLU A 221 11.43 12.78 15.60
N GLY A 222 12.35 13.58 15.04
CA GLY A 222 12.50 13.72 13.58
C GLY A 222 13.75 14.50 13.08
N THR A 223 14.95 14.17 13.57
CA THR A 223 16.28 14.36 12.92
C THR A 223 16.77 15.76 12.46
N GLU A 224 17.83 16.21 13.17
CA GLU A 224 19.00 17.02 12.77
C GLU A 224 18.80 18.41 12.14
N GLY A 225 18.82 19.43 13.03
CA GLY A 225 19.22 20.79 12.68
C GLY A 225 20.69 20.84 12.25
N SER A 226 20.92 21.31 11.02
CA SER A 226 22.24 21.62 10.47
C SER A 226 22.79 22.92 11.06
N GLU A 227 24.00 22.85 11.60
CA GLU A 227 24.88 23.99 11.85
C GLU A 227 25.22 24.70 10.52
N GLU A 228 25.01 26.02 10.44
CA GLU A 228 26.00 27.01 9.95
C GLU A 228 25.59 28.46 10.26
#